data_AF-A0AAV2FTQ4-F1
#
_entry.id   AF-A0AAV2FTQ4-F1
#
_cell.length_a   1.000
_cell.length_b   1.000
_cell.length_c   1.000
_cell.angle_alpha   90.00
_cell.angle_beta   90.00
_cell.angle_gamma   90.00
#
_symmetry.space_group_name_H-M   'P 1'
#
loop_
_entity.id
_entity.type
_entity.pdbx_description
1 polymer ?
#
loop_
_entity_poly.entity_id
_entity_poly.type
_entity_poly.pdbx_seq_one_letter_code
_entity_poly.pdbx_strand_id
1 'polypeptide(L)'
;MIFKVQNGTRTSTRFEEYRELVKSRAGLSAGTGGGTCEENVRCVADGNEMMRFYCLGPAGDARGGGAWVFTGVKGSTAICTFSGSGGAHESAGRGKGRRAMLVCRVVAGRVSKGIGFGSLLGEEERVGLDSVSGDGGELLVFDSRAVLTCFLIIYQL
;
A
#
# COMPACT_ATOMS: atom_id res chain seq x y z
N MET A 1 4.96 -21.63 6.55
CA MET A 1 3.97 -21.51 7.64
C MET A 1 3.14 -20.26 7.40
N ILE A 2 1.82 -20.30 7.66
CA ILE A 2 0.92 -19.16 7.47
C ILE A 2 0.16 -18.94 8.78
N PHE A 3 0.19 -17.71 9.28
CA PHE A 3 -0.49 -17.30 10.51
C PHE A 3 -1.51 -16.21 10.18
N LYS A 4 -2.76 -16.38 10.63
CA LYS A 4 -3.76 -15.33 10.56
C LYS A 4 -3.45 -14.27 11.62
N VAL A 5 -3.38 -13.00 11.22
CA VAL A 5 -3.20 -11.89 12.14
C VAL A 5 -4.57 -11.52 12.73
N GLN A 6 -4.63 -11.47 14.06
CA GLN A 6 -5.82 -11.03 14.78
C GLN A 6 -5.71 -9.52 15.03
N ASN A 7 -6.53 -8.75 14.33
CA ASN A 7 -6.58 -7.31 14.48
C ASN A 7 -7.54 -6.94 15.62
N GLY A 8 -7.10 -6.03 16.50
CA GLY A 8 -7.98 -5.45 17.51
C GLY A 8 -9.07 -4.58 16.84
N THR A 9 -10.18 -4.38 17.55
CA THR A 9 -11.33 -3.59 17.07
C THR A 9 -10.91 -2.22 16.55
N ARG A 10 -10.03 -1.52 17.29
CA ARG A 10 -9.50 -0.21 16.90
C ARG A 10 -8.82 -0.19 15.52
N THR A 11 -8.05 -1.22 15.18
CA THR A 11 -7.31 -1.27 13.90
C THR A 11 -8.27 -1.53 12.75
N SER A 12 -9.17 -2.51 12.90
CA SER A 12 -10.18 -2.84 11.90
C SER A 12 -11.13 -1.67 11.64
N THR A 13 -11.61 -1.00 12.69
CA THR A 13 -12.48 0.18 12.56
C THR A 13 -11.78 1.32 11.82
N ARG A 14 -10.52 1.62 12.15
CA ARG A 14 -9.76 2.67 11.43
C ARG A 14 -9.60 2.39 9.95
N PHE A 15 -9.42 1.12 9.58
CA PHE A 15 -9.32 0.69 8.18
C PHE A 15 -10.67 0.84 7.46
N GLU A 16 -11.77 0.40 8.09
CA GLU A 16 -13.12 0.55 7.54
C GLU A 16 -13.54 2.02 7.39
N GLU A 17 -13.25 2.85 8.39
CA GLU A 17 -13.46 4.30 8.34
C GLU A 17 -12.67 4.94 7.19
N TYR A 18 -11.39 4.57 7.03
CA TYR A 18 -10.58 5.07 5.93
C TYR A 18 -11.14 4.65 4.56
N ARG A 19 -11.63 3.41 4.44
CA ARG A 19 -12.30 2.94 3.22
C ARG A 19 -13.53 3.77 2.88
N GLU A 20 -14.39 4.09 3.85
CA GLU A 20 -15.56 4.95 3.60
C GLU A 20 -15.16 6.40 3.28
N LEU A 21 -14.08 6.92 3.88
CA LEU A 21 -13.51 8.23 3.52
C LEU A 21 -13.05 8.26 2.06
N VAL A 22 -12.36 7.23 1.58
CA VAL A 22 -11.93 7.13 0.19
C VAL A 22 -13.13 7.07 -0.76
N LYS A 23 -14.13 6.23 -0.45
CA LYS A 23 -15.36 6.09 -1.26
C LYS A 23 -16.13 7.40 -1.38
N SER A 24 -16.31 8.12 -0.26
CA SER A 24 -17.00 9.41 -0.25
C SER A 24 -16.25 10.48 -1.06
N ARG A 25 -14.92 10.55 -0.91
CA ARG A 25 -14.07 11.48 -1.67
C ARG A 25 -14.11 11.21 -3.18
N ALA A 26 -14.12 9.93 -3.57
CA ALA A 26 -14.25 9.51 -4.96
C ALA A 26 -15.64 9.86 -5.52
N GLY A 27 -16.71 9.67 -4.74
CA GLY A 27 -18.09 10.00 -5.14
C GLY A 27 -18.30 11.50 -5.37
N LEU A 28 -17.66 12.36 -4.58
CA LEU A 28 -17.74 13.83 -4.73
C LEU A 28 -16.96 14.35 -5.94
N SER A 29 -15.85 13.69 -6.29
CA SER A 29 -14.96 14.15 -7.38
C SER A 29 -15.47 13.78 -8.78
N ALA A 30 -16.46 12.88 -8.89
CA ALA A 30 -17.06 12.49 -10.16
C ALA A 30 -17.85 13.62 -10.86
N GLY A 31 -18.14 14.73 -10.17
CA GLY A 31 -18.87 15.88 -10.71
C GLY A 31 -18.02 16.98 -11.36
N THR A 32 -16.68 16.96 -11.19
CA THR A 32 -15.79 18.02 -11.67
C THR A 32 -14.81 17.43 -12.67
N GLY A 33 -15.07 17.61 -13.97
CA GLY A 33 -14.47 16.88 -15.09
C GLY A 33 -12.95 17.04 -15.25
N GLY A 34 -12.17 16.18 -14.59
CA GLY A 34 -10.71 16.18 -14.70
C GLY A 34 -10.00 14.86 -14.39
N GLY A 35 -10.65 13.70 -14.55
CA GLY A 35 -10.00 12.40 -14.37
C GLY A 35 -10.79 11.25 -15.00
N THR A 36 -10.09 10.30 -15.62
CA THR A 36 -10.63 9.15 -16.37
C THR A 36 -11.71 8.41 -15.57
N CYS A 37 -12.90 8.32 -16.16
CA CYS A 37 -14.13 7.85 -15.52
C CYS A 37 -14.11 6.39 -15.07
N GLU A 38 -13.28 5.52 -15.65
CA GLU A 38 -13.26 4.09 -15.33
C GLU A 38 -12.50 3.77 -14.03
N GLU A 39 -11.46 4.53 -13.71
CA GLU A 39 -10.59 4.28 -12.55
C GLU A 39 -11.29 4.60 -11.22
N ASN A 40 -12.33 5.45 -11.28
CA ASN A 40 -13.12 5.85 -10.11
C ASN A 40 -14.24 4.86 -9.74
N VAL A 41 -14.61 3.91 -10.61
CA VAL A 41 -15.74 3.00 -10.34
C VAL A 41 -15.43 2.08 -9.16
N ARG A 42 -14.22 1.50 -9.11
CA ARG A 42 -13.79 0.66 -7.97
C ARG A 42 -13.55 1.49 -6.72
N CYS A 43 -12.99 2.69 -6.87
CA CYS A 43 -12.81 3.63 -5.76
C CYS A 43 -14.13 3.94 -5.04
N VAL A 44 -15.22 4.17 -5.78
CA VAL A 44 -16.55 4.45 -5.21
C VAL A 44 -17.21 3.19 -4.64
N ALA A 45 -17.01 2.02 -5.28
CA ALA A 45 -17.63 0.78 -4.86
C ALA A 45 -17.03 0.20 -3.57
N ASP A 46 -15.70 0.02 -3.53
CA ASP A 46 -14.99 -0.66 -2.44
C ASP A 46 -13.75 0.09 -1.93
N GLY A 47 -13.46 1.28 -2.46
CA GLY A 47 -12.23 2.01 -2.13
C GLY A 47 -11.02 1.55 -2.95
N ASN A 48 -11.24 0.83 -4.05
CA ASN A 48 -10.19 0.19 -4.84
C ASN A 48 -9.33 -0.74 -3.98
N GLU A 49 -10.02 -1.66 -3.31
CA GLU A 49 -9.40 -2.53 -2.31
C GLU A 49 -8.73 -3.75 -2.96
N MET A 50 -7.51 -4.06 -2.54
CA MET A 50 -6.76 -5.21 -3.06
C MET A 50 -5.88 -5.90 -2.03
N MET A 51 -5.61 -7.18 -2.27
CA MET A 51 -4.61 -7.92 -1.51
C MET A 51 -3.21 -7.62 -2.04
N ARG A 52 -2.28 -7.31 -1.15
CA ARG A 52 -0.90 -6.96 -1.50
C ARG A 52 0.10 -7.64 -0.59
N PHE A 53 1.31 -7.80 -1.10
CA PHE A 53 2.42 -8.43 -0.40
C PHE A 53 3.37 -7.37 0.14
N TYR A 54 3.92 -7.64 1.31
CA TYR A 54 4.95 -6.83 1.92
C TYR A 54 5.97 -7.75 2.59
N CYS A 55 7.23 -7.72 2.14
CA CYS A 55 8.26 -8.54 2.74
C CYS A 55 8.89 -7.85 3.95
N LEU A 56 8.99 -8.61 5.03
CA LEU A 56 9.86 -8.31 6.15
C LEU A 56 11.25 -8.84 5.77
N GLY A 57 12.31 -8.07 6.04
CA GLY A 57 13.69 -8.47 5.76
C GLY A 57 14.12 -9.77 6.46
N PRO A 58 15.41 -10.18 6.36
CA PRO A 58 15.93 -11.37 7.03
C PRO A 58 15.56 -11.40 8.52
N ALA A 59 15.13 -12.57 9.03
CA ALA A 59 14.59 -12.73 10.38
C ALA A 59 15.60 -12.55 11.53
N GLY A 60 16.75 -11.90 11.29
CA GLY A 60 17.84 -11.71 12.25
C GLY A 60 18.32 -10.27 12.42
N ASP A 61 17.98 -9.34 11.51
CA ASP A 61 18.27 -7.92 11.65
C ASP A 61 17.01 -7.17 12.09
N ALA A 62 16.65 -7.36 13.37
CA ALA A 62 15.76 -6.44 14.07
C ALA A 62 16.49 -5.14 14.47
N ARG A 63 17.63 -4.82 13.85
CA ARG A 63 18.28 -3.51 13.96
C ARG A 63 17.80 -2.61 12.83
N GLY A 64 16.81 -1.79 13.17
CA GLY A 64 16.72 -0.45 12.60
C GLY A 64 15.54 -0.21 11.65
N GLY A 65 14.45 0.30 12.21
CA GLY A 65 13.44 1.05 11.47
C GLY A 65 12.35 0.17 10.88
N GLY A 66 11.11 0.34 11.36
CA GLY A 66 9.96 -0.29 10.75
C GLY A 66 9.93 0.04 9.25
N ALA A 67 10.11 -0.97 8.41
CA ALA A 67 9.99 -0.88 6.95
C ALA A 67 8.54 -0.57 6.47
N TRP A 68 7.70 -0.02 7.35
CA TRP A 68 6.49 0.72 7.03
C TRP A 68 6.78 2.05 6.31
N VAL A 69 8.05 2.42 6.15
CA VAL A 69 8.46 3.76 5.74
C VAL A 69 9.49 3.66 4.62
N PHE A 70 9.07 3.96 3.38
CA PHE A 70 10.00 4.47 2.39
C PHE A 70 10.36 5.88 2.85
N THR A 71 11.56 6.07 3.40
CA THR A 71 12.14 7.40 3.61
C THR A 71 12.63 7.96 2.28
N GLY A 72 11.75 7.99 1.28
CA GLY A 72 11.96 8.75 0.06
C GLY A 72 11.75 10.23 0.36
N VAL A 73 12.84 10.92 0.74
CA VAL A 73 13.00 12.39 0.78
C VAL A 73 11.94 13.17 1.59
N LYS A 74 12.39 13.77 2.71
CA LYS A 74 11.67 14.75 3.57
C LYS A 74 10.32 14.27 4.17
N GLY A 75 10.40 13.54 5.28
CA GLY A 75 9.40 13.59 6.35
C GLY A 75 8.02 12.97 6.12
N SER A 76 7.72 12.43 4.94
CA SER A 76 6.47 11.70 4.68
C SER A 76 6.68 10.19 4.75
N THR A 77 5.84 9.51 5.53
CA THR A 77 5.87 8.06 5.69
C THR A 77 4.97 7.41 4.64
N ALA A 78 5.57 6.72 3.66
CA ALA A 78 4.83 5.94 2.67
C ALA A 78 5.08 4.44 2.85
N ILE A 79 4.04 3.62 2.70
CA ILE A 79 4.12 2.15 2.76
C ILE A 79 4.11 1.63 1.32
N CYS A 80 5.20 0.97 0.89
CA CYS A 80 5.17 0.24 -0.37
C CYS A 80 4.71 -1.19 -0.15
N THR A 81 3.84 -1.62 -1.05
CA THR A 81 3.32 -2.98 -1.11
C THR A 81 3.38 -3.45 -2.56
N PHE A 82 3.36 -4.75 -2.80
CA PHE A 82 3.57 -5.33 -4.13
C PHE A 82 2.39 -6.19 -4.55
N SER A 83 2.09 -6.20 -5.84
CA SER A 83 1.05 -7.06 -6.41
C SER A 83 1.42 -8.55 -6.39
N GLY A 84 2.72 -8.87 -6.31
CA GLY A 84 3.22 -10.25 -6.28
C GLY A 84 4.27 -10.51 -5.20
N SER A 85 4.31 -11.74 -4.71
CA SER A 85 5.27 -12.20 -3.70
C SER A 85 6.72 -12.20 -4.18
N GLY A 86 6.96 -12.46 -5.48
CA GLY A 86 8.28 -12.42 -6.10
C GLY A 86 8.91 -11.02 -6.05
N GLY A 87 8.16 -10.00 -6.48
CA GLY A 87 8.60 -8.60 -6.41
C GLY A 87 8.82 -8.13 -4.97
N ALA A 88 7.91 -8.48 -4.05
CA ALA A 88 8.10 -8.20 -2.63
C ALA A 88 9.35 -8.87 -2.05
N HIS A 89 9.63 -10.12 -2.44
CA HIS A 89 10.81 -10.85 -1.97
C HIS A 89 12.09 -10.17 -2.46
N GLU A 90 12.13 -9.82 -3.74
CA GLU A 90 13.27 -9.14 -4.34
C GLU A 90 13.56 -7.78 -3.67
N SER A 91 12.52 -7.01 -3.37
CA SER A 91 12.67 -5.69 -2.73
C SER A 91 13.23 -5.77 -1.30
N ALA A 92 13.05 -6.89 -0.60
CA ALA A 92 13.55 -7.12 0.75
C ALA A 92 14.99 -7.71 0.78
N GLY A 93 15.70 -7.61 -0.34
CA GLY A 93 17.08 -8.07 -0.49
C GLY A 93 17.16 -9.54 -0.89
N ARG A 94 17.66 -9.80 -2.10
CA ARG A 94 17.92 -11.14 -2.65
C ARG A 94 18.84 -11.92 -1.72
N GLY A 95 18.32 -12.95 -1.07
CA GLY A 95 19.13 -13.77 -0.17
C GLY A 95 18.41 -15.03 0.30
N LYS A 96 19.18 -16.07 0.58
CA LYS A 96 18.68 -17.37 1.01
C LYS A 96 18.32 -17.38 2.50
N GLY A 97 17.52 -18.36 2.91
CA GLY A 97 17.20 -18.58 4.33
C GLY A 97 15.76 -18.23 4.71
N ARG A 98 15.48 -18.28 6.02
CA ARG A 98 14.13 -18.10 6.56
C ARG A 98 13.72 -16.62 6.51
N ARG A 99 12.55 -16.35 5.93
CA ARG A 99 12.00 -15.02 5.70
C ARG A 99 10.55 -14.93 6.13
N ALA A 100 10.10 -13.70 6.30
CA ALA A 100 8.72 -13.38 6.66
C ALA A 100 8.11 -12.41 5.63
N MET A 101 6.83 -12.60 5.32
CA MET A 101 6.07 -11.76 4.40
C MET A 101 4.67 -11.56 4.98
N LEU A 102 4.17 -10.34 4.89
CA LEU A 102 2.80 -10.00 5.20
C LEU A 102 1.96 -10.04 3.92
N VAL A 103 0.74 -10.56 4.07
CA VAL A 103 -0.33 -10.35 3.11
C VAL A 103 -1.29 -9.36 3.74
N CYS A 104 -1.44 -8.20 3.10
CA CYS A 104 -2.23 -7.08 3.58
C CYS A 104 -3.43 -6.85 2.66
N ARG A 105 -4.55 -6.48 3.25
CA ARG A 105 -5.67 -5.86 2.56
C ARG A 105 -5.40 -4.36 2.50
N VAL A 106 -5.43 -3.77 1.31
CA VAL A 106 -5.00 -2.39 1.08
C VAL A 106 -6.09 -1.62 0.35
N VAL A 107 -6.47 -0.46 0.86
CA VAL A 107 -7.33 0.52 0.18
C VAL A 107 -6.42 1.37 -0.71
N ALA A 108 -6.39 1.11 -2.01
CA ALA A 108 -5.55 1.88 -2.92
C ALA A 108 -6.13 3.27 -3.22
N GLY A 109 -7.46 3.40 -3.12
CA GLY A 109 -8.18 4.61 -3.51
C GLY A 109 -7.83 5.05 -4.92
N ARG A 110 -7.75 6.37 -5.11
CA ARG A 110 -7.32 6.96 -6.38
C ARG A 110 -5.81 6.82 -6.53
N VAL A 111 -5.42 6.08 -7.55
CA VAL A 111 -4.03 5.74 -7.85
C VAL A 111 -3.54 6.66 -8.96
N SER A 112 -2.35 7.24 -8.82
CA SER A 112 -1.64 7.81 -9.97
C SER A 112 -0.59 6.84 -10.48
N LYS A 113 -0.43 6.78 -11.81
CA LYS A 113 0.61 6.00 -12.47
C LYS A 113 1.89 6.82 -12.50
N GLY A 114 2.80 6.57 -11.57
CA GLY A 114 4.07 7.28 -11.50
C GLY A 114 5.02 6.82 -12.60
N ILE A 115 5.46 7.73 -13.46
CA ILE A 115 6.61 7.51 -14.34
C ILE A 115 7.87 7.66 -13.48
N GLY A 116 8.29 6.56 -12.83
CA GLY A 116 9.50 6.50 -12.01
C GLY A 116 9.43 7.32 -10.72
N PHE A 117 10.07 6.81 -9.66
CA PHE A 117 10.24 7.50 -8.37
C PHE A 117 10.92 8.88 -8.45
N GLY A 118 11.46 9.26 -9.63
CA GLY A 118 12.27 10.46 -9.85
C GLY A 118 11.54 11.71 -10.33
N SER A 119 10.26 11.63 -10.69
CA SER A 119 9.47 12.82 -11.02
C SER A 119 8.48 13.06 -9.89
N LEU A 120 8.96 13.78 -8.87
CA LEU A 120 8.11 14.49 -7.91
C LEU A 120 7.19 15.43 -8.70
N LEU A 121 6.06 14.91 -9.15
CA LEU A 121 4.93 15.70 -9.61
C LEU A 121 4.63 16.71 -8.49
N GLY A 122 4.49 17.98 -8.87
CA GLY A 122 4.31 19.09 -7.93
C GLY A 122 3.19 18.80 -6.94
N GLU A 123 3.26 19.39 -5.74
CA GLU A 123 2.24 19.17 -4.69
C GLU A 123 0.80 19.42 -5.18
N GLU A 124 0.63 20.20 -6.24
CA GLU A 124 -0.65 20.47 -6.89
C GLU A 124 -1.26 19.25 -7.63
N GLU A 125 -0.45 18.31 -8.14
CA GLU A 125 -0.93 17.11 -8.83
C GLU A 125 -1.25 15.95 -7.85
N ARG A 126 -0.79 16.06 -6.60
CA ARG A 126 -1.18 15.14 -5.51
C ARG A 126 -2.52 15.46 -4.89
N VAL A 127 -3.14 16.58 -5.26
CA VAL A 127 -4.44 17.02 -4.71
C VAL A 127 -5.53 16.08 -5.18
N GLY A 128 -5.80 15.03 -4.40
CA GLY A 128 -6.84 14.06 -4.72
C GLY A 128 -6.40 12.62 -4.56
N LEU A 129 -5.11 12.33 -4.67
CA LEU A 129 -4.63 10.95 -4.73
C LEU A 129 -4.53 10.33 -3.35
N ASP A 130 -4.69 9.01 -3.31
CA ASP A 130 -4.55 8.20 -2.10
C ASP A 130 -3.30 7.30 -2.18
N SER A 131 -2.85 6.97 -3.41
CA SER A 131 -1.66 6.16 -3.64
C SER A 131 -1.00 6.40 -5.01
N VAL A 132 0.21 5.85 -5.19
CA VAL A 132 0.96 5.88 -6.46
C VAL A 132 1.38 4.46 -6.84
N SER A 133 1.09 4.05 -8.07
CA SER A 133 1.54 2.78 -8.63
C SER A 133 2.89 2.94 -9.34
N GLY A 134 3.80 1.99 -9.11
CA GLY A 134 5.04 1.80 -9.86
C GLY A 134 4.88 0.90 -11.08
N ASP A 135 5.96 0.72 -11.84
CA ASP A 135 6.05 -0.11 -13.04
C ASP A 135 6.29 -1.60 -12.72
N GLY A 136 6.91 -1.92 -11.58
CA GLY A 136 7.17 -3.26 -11.05
C GLY A 136 6.03 -3.86 -10.22
N GLY A 137 4.83 -3.26 -10.28
CA GLY A 137 3.68 -3.66 -9.47
C GLY A 137 3.73 -3.18 -8.03
N GLU A 138 4.56 -2.20 -7.73
CA GLU A 138 4.57 -1.45 -6.47
C GLU A 138 3.31 -0.59 -6.33
N LEU A 139 2.88 -0.40 -5.09
CA LEU A 139 1.92 0.63 -4.71
C LEU A 139 2.41 1.29 -3.43
N LEU A 140 2.59 2.59 -3.50
CA LEU A 140 2.90 3.45 -2.36
C LEU A 140 1.61 4.06 -1.84
N VAL A 141 1.25 3.73 -0.60
CA VAL A 141 0.15 4.39 0.12
C VAL A 141 0.72 5.37 1.15
N PHE A 142 0.07 6.52 1.28
CA PHE A 142 0.55 7.61 2.16
C PHE A 142 -0.09 7.61 3.54
N ASP A 143 -1.16 6.83 3.75
CA ASP A 143 -1.85 6.70 5.03
C ASP A 143 -1.74 5.26 5.54
N SER A 144 -1.32 5.10 6.81
CA SER A 144 -1.21 3.77 7.42
C SER A 144 -2.55 3.10 7.65
N ARG A 145 -3.64 3.87 7.77
CA ARG A 145 -5.00 3.33 7.86
C ARG A 145 -5.46 2.64 6.58
N ALA A 146 -4.78 2.88 5.46
CA ALA A 146 -5.05 2.21 4.19
C ALA A 146 -4.60 0.75 4.19
N VAL A 147 -3.89 0.26 5.21
CA VAL A 147 -3.29 -1.09 5.23
C VAL A 147 -3.78 -1.88 6.44
N LEU A 148 -4.36 -3.04 6.18
CA LEU A 148 -4.74 -4.01 7.20
C LEU A 148 -3.98 -5.32 6.99
N THR A 149 -3.15 -5.70 7.94
CA THR A 149 -2.42 -6.96 7.88
C THR A 149 -3.37 -8.13 8.12
N CYS A 150 -3.37 -9.13 7.21
CA CYS A 150 -4.26 -10.29 7.30
C CYS A 150 -3.51 -11.56 7.64
N PHE A 151 -2.36 -11.80 6.99
CA PHE A 151 -1.58 -13.03 7.19
C PHE A 151 -0.09 -12.72 7.30
N LEU A 152 0.59 -13.50 8.15
CA LEU A 152 2.05 -13.59 8.21
C LEU A 152 2.47 -14.93 7.62
N ILE A 153 3.29 -14.89 6.58
CA ILE A 153 3.87 -16.04 5.90
C ILE A 153 5.33 -16.14 6.31
N ILE A 154 5.73 -17.26 6.88
CA ILE A 154 7.14 -17.61 7.09
C ILE A 154 7.52 -18.67 6.06
N TYR A 155 8.52 -18.37 5.24
CA TYR A 155 8.97 -19.21 4.14
C TYR A 155 10.50 -19.30 4.11
N GLN A 156 11.02 -20.24 3.34
CA GLN A 156 12.45 -20.43 3.12
C GLN A 156 12.69 -20.66 1.62
N LEU A 157 13.73 -20.02 1.10
CA LEU A 157 14.24 -20.16 -0.26
C LEU A 157 15.64 -20.75 -0.24
#